data_AF-A0A1Q7PAC6-F1
#
_entry.id   AF-A0A1Q7PAC6-F1
#
_cell.length_a   1.000
_cell.length_b   1.000
_cell.length_c   1.000
_cell.angle_alpha   90.00
_cell.angle_beta   90.00
_cell.angle_gamma   90.00
#
_symmetry.space_group_name_H-M   'P 1'
#
loop_
_entity.id
_entity.type
_entity.pdbx_description
1 polymer ?
#
loop_
_entity_poly.entity_id
_entity_poly.type
_entity_poly.pdbx_seq_one_letter_code
_entity_poly.pdbx_strand_id
1 'polypeptide(L)'
;MDEFIVNVGQSDDGTLELIRSIVSDKIRIVESYWDDRMKKDGLIYSYQTNIALSHCAGDWALYVQADEVLHEADYDTIRKALDDHLANPAVLGFTFRYLHFYGDYRTTNPWGYHRAVRIIRNDGRVESCGDAVGFWLKADQGYLQTTHKDRVRPSGATMYHYGWVKHGQVLLEKFRYHIARFHGESPPPEQAQMLAREAYEFEDYDIMKTFSGAHPAVMANRVRQYPVLKHGRHRWLNPRFYRAVLQRGFRG
;
A
#
# COMPACT_ATOMS: atom_id res chain seq x y z
N MET A 1 12.98 -13.16 -9.82
CA MET A 1 12.17 -13.42 -8.62
C MET A 1 12.25 -14.91 -8.35
N ASP A 2 12.88 -15.21 -7.23
CA ASP A 2 13.37 -16.55 -6.90
C ASP A 2 12.38 -17.26 -5.97
N GLU A 3 11.72 -16.51 -5.08
CA GLU A 3 10.65 -16.99 -4.20
C GLU A 3 9.58 -15.91 -3.96
N PHE A 4 8.39 -16.33 -3.51
CA PHE A 4 7.29 -15.48 -3.05
C PHE A 4 6.75 -15.97 -1.70
N ILE A 5 7.02 -15.22 -0.64
CA ILE A 5 6.46 -15.52 0.67
C ILE A 5 5.12 -14.81 0.82
N VAL A 6 4.05 -15.57 1.01
CA VAL A 6 2.70 -15.03 1.24
C VAL A 6 2.28 -15.33 2.66
N ASN A 7 2.30 -14.31 3.51
CA ASN A 7 1.78 -14.43 4.86
C ASN A 7 0.26 -14.19 4.86
N VAL A 8 -0.49 -15.22 5.25
CA VAL A 8 -1.95 -15.23 5.31
C VAL A 8 -2.36 -15.32 6.77
N GLY A 9 -2.75 -14.17 7.32
CA GLY A 9 -3.38 -14.15 8.64
C GLY A 9 -4.74 -14.83 8.60
N GLN A 10 -5.12 -15.46 9.72
CA GLN A 10 -6.40 -16.13 9.89
C GLN A 10 -7.56 -15.27 9.37
N SER A 11 -8.31 -15.80 8.41
CA SER A 11 -9.44 -15.15 7.74
C SER A 11 -10.50 -16.19 7.38
N ASP A 12 -11.74 -15.75 7.24
CA ASP A 12 -12.92 -16.55 6.90
C ASP A 12 -13.49 -16.19 5.52
N ASP A 13 -12.77 -15.39 4.72
CA ASP A 13 -13.21 -14.85 3.44
C ASP A 13 -12.72 -15.66 2.21
N GLY A 14 -12.10 -16.81 2.43
CA GLY A 14 -11.57 -17.68 1.37
C GLY A 14 -10.21 -17.26 0.81
N THR A 15 -9.53 -16.27 1.42
CA THR A 15 -8.22 -15.79 0.96
C THR A 15 -7.17 -16.89 0.92
N LEU A 16 -7.13 -17.76 1.93
CA LEU A 16 -6.16 -18.87 2.00
C LEU A 16 -6.36 -19.87 0.85
N GLU A 17 -7.60 -20.26 0.58
CA GLU A 17 -7.98 -21.16 -0.50
C GLU A 17 -7.65 -20.56 -1.86
N LEU A 18 -7.93 -19.27 -2.05
CA LEU A 18 -7.60 -18.54 -3.26
C LEU A 18 -6.09 -18.57 -3.53
N ILE A 19 -5.26 -18.29 -2.52
CA ILE A 19 -3.80 -18.30 -2.68
C ILE A 19 -3.29 -19.72 -2.95
N ARG A 20 -3.82 -20.73 -2.24
CA ARG A 20 -3.50 -22.14 -2.49
C ARG A 20 -3.85 -22.61 -3.90
N SER A 21 -4.84 -22.00 -4.54
CA SER A 21 -5.21 -22.31 -5.93
C SER A 21 -4.17 -21.87 -6.96
N ILE A 22 -3.23 -20.98 -6.59
CA ILE A 22 -2.17 -20.50 -7.48
C ILE A 22 -1.04 -21.54 -7.48
N VAL A 23 -1.00 -22.35 -8.54
CA VAL A 23 0.02 -23.39 -8.70
C VAL A 23 1.35 -22.77 -9.14
N SER A 24 2.29 -22.63 -8.20
CA SER A 24 3.66 -22.15 -8.44
C SER A 24 4.61 -22.70 -7.38
N ASP A 25 5.74 -23.25 -7.82
CA ASP A 25 6.83 -23.73 -6.97
C ASP A 25 7.55 -22.61 -6.21
N LYS A 26 7.38 -21.36 -6.67
CA LYS A 26 7.93 -20.17 -6.04
C LYS A 26 7.11 -19.67 -4.85
N ILE A 27 5.83 -20.05 -4.75
CA ILE A 27 4.94 -19.54 -3.70
C ILE A 27 5.10 -20.39 -2.45
N ARG A 28 5.46 -19.75 -1.35
CA ARG A 28 5.45 -20.34 -0.02
C ARG A 28 4.45 -19.59 0.85
N ILE A 29 3.44 -20.32 1.32
CA ILE A 29 2.41 -19.77 2.19
C ILE A 29 2.87 -19.91 3.64
N VAL A 30 2.75 -18.83 4.40
CA VAL A 30 2.93 -18.80 5.85
C VAL A 30 1.58 -18.45 6.46
N GLU A 31 1.01 -19.37 7.23
CA GLU A 31 -0.24 -19.12 7.95
C GLU A 31 0.08 -18.54 9.32
N SER A 32 -0.61 -17.46 9.69
CA SER A 32 -0.38 -16.76 10.95
C SER A 32 -1.68 -16.41 11.66
N TYR A 33 -1.56 -16.06 12.94
CA TYR A 33 -2.68 -15.68 13.78
C TYR A 33 -2.64 -14.18 14.09
N TRP A 34 -3.82 -13.57 14.20
CA TRP A 34 -3.95 -12.19 14.62
C TRP A 34 -3.93 -12.13 16.15
N ASP A 35 -2.85 -11.62 16.75
CA ASP A 35 -2.86 -11.32 18.18
C ASP A 35 -3.69 -10.05 18.42
N ASP A 36 -4.89 -10.24 18.96
CA ASP A 36 -5.84 -9.17 19.24
C ASP A 36 -5.31 -8.11 20.21
N ARG A 37 -4.26 -8.42 20.99
CA ARG A 37 -3.59 -7.46 21.89
C ARG A 37 -2.73 -6.44 21.13
N MET A 38 -2.35 -6.73 19.88
CA MET A 38 -1.52 -5.88 19.02
C MET A 38 -2.34 -4.98 18.07
N LYS A 39 -3.66 -4.88 18.27
CA LYS A 39 -4.55 -4.02 17.48
C LYS A 39 -4.24 -2.53 17.62
N LYS A 40 -3.60 -2.11 18.72
CA LYS A 40 -3.33 -0.69 18.94
C LYS A 40 -2.35 -0.16 17.88
N ASP A 41 -2.71 0.96 17.25
CA ASP A 41 -1.88 1.72 16.29
C ASP A 41 -1.43 0.95 15.03
N GLY A 42 -2.12 -0.12 14.64
CA GLY A 42 -1.82 -0.88 13.43
C GLY A 42 -0.53 -1.72 13.49
N LEU A 43 0.06 -1.87 14.68
CA LEU A 43 1.30 -2.62 14.92
C LEU A 43 1.21 -4.08 14.47
N ILE A 44 0.01 -4.64 14.47
CA ILE A 44 -0.24 -5.98 13.96
C ILE A 44 0.20 -6.14 12.49
N TYR A 45 0.09 -5.10 11.65
CA TYR A 45 0.50 -5.17 10.25
C TYR A 45 2.02 -5.29 10.11
N SER A 46 2.79 -4.53 10.89
CA SER A 46 4.25 -4.62 10.83
C SER A 46 4.75 -5.93 11.44
N TYR A 47 4.07 -6.44 12.48
CA TYR A 47 4.32 -7.78 13.01
C TYR A 47 4.12 -8.88 11.95
N GLN A 48 2.98 -8.87 11.24
CA GLN A 48 2.73 -9.82 10.15
C GLN A 48 3.74 -9.67 9.00
N THR A 49 4.16 -8.44 8.70
CA THR A 49 5.20 -8.18 7.70
C THR A 49 6.54 -8.78 8.14
N ASN A 50 6.89 -8.66 9.42
CA ASN A 50 8.12 -9.21 9.97
C ASN A 50 8.11 -10.75 10.02
N ILE A 51 6.95 -11.38 10.25
CA ILE A 51 6.80 -12.84 10.06
C ILE A 51 7.16 -13.23 8.63
N ALA A 52 6.53 -12.59 7.63
CA ALA A 52 6.81 -12.88 6.22
C ALA A 52 8.30 -12.67 5.88
N LEU A 53 8.86 -11.55 6.33
CA LEU A 53 10.27 -11.22 6.12
C LEU A 53 11.22 -12.26 6.71
N SER A 54 10.90 -12.83 7.89
CA SER A 54 11.73 -13.86 8.52
C SER A 54 11.84 -15.16 7.70
N HIS A 55 10.95 -15.36 6.74
CA HIS A 55 10.94 -16.52 5.85
C HIS A 55 11.61 -16.26 4.49
N CYS A 56 12.02 -15.03 4.19
CA CYS A 56 12.75 -14.68 2.97
C CYS A 56 14.23 -15.11 3.06
N ALA A 57 14.75 -15.68 1.99
CA ALA A 57 16.13 -16.15 1.85
C ALA A 57 16.98 -15.32 0.88
N GLY A 58 16.37 -14.56 -0.04
CA GLY A 58 17.11 -13.71 -1.00
C GLY A 58 17.82 -12.52 -0.35
N ASP A 59 18.84 -11.96 -1.02
CA ASP A 59 19.62 -10.79 -0.54
C ASP A 59 18.78 -9.51 -0.37
N TRP A 60 17.73 -9.40 -1.19
CA TRP A 60 16.77 -8.31 -1.20
C TRP A 60 15.37 -8.86 -0.99
N ALA A 61 14.60 -8.25 -0.08
CA ALA A 61 13.20 -8.58 0.13
C ALA A 61 12.32 -7.44 -0.42
N LEU A 62 11.49 -7.77 -1.41
CA LEU A 62 10.43 -6.89 -1.91
C LEU A 62 9.15 -7.13 -1.11
N TYR A 63 8.67 -6.08 -0.46
CA TYR A 63 7.41 -6.04 0.25
C TYR A 63 6.32 -5.44 -0.63
N VAL A 64 5.16 -6.12 -0.68
CA VAL A 64 3.97 -5.70 -1.42
C VAL A 64 2.74 -6.01 -0.57
N GLN A 65 1.83 -5.04 -0.42
CA GLN A 65 0.56 -5.25 0.27
C GLN A 65 -0.51 -5.82 -0.68
N ALA A 66 -1.56 -6.43 -0.15
CA ALA A 66 -2.58 -7.13 -0.95
C ALA A 66 -3.37 -6.22 -1.92
N ASP A 67 -3.35 -4.91 -1.70
CA ASP A 67 -3.96 -3.88 -2.55
C ASP A 67 -2.93 -3.05 -3.35
N GLU A 68 -1.67 -3.50 -3.37
CA GLU A 68 -0.58 -2.91 -4.13
C GLU A 68 -0.21 -3.80 -5.33
N VAL A 69 0.15 -3.18 -6.46
CA VAL A 69 0.58 -3.89 -7.68
C VAL A 69 1.75 -3.15 -8.32
N LEU A 70 2.77 -3.90 -8.73
CA LEU A 70 3.86 -3.39 -9.56
C LEU A 70 3.51 -3.52 -11.04
N HIS A 71 3.93 -2.53 -11.83
CA HIS A 71 3.78 -2.59 -13.27
C HIS A 71 4.88 -3.48 -13.89
N GLU A 72 4.50 -4.37 -14.80
CA GLU A 72 5.42 -5.30 -15.45
C GLU A 72 6.57 -4.61 -16.20
N ALA A 73 6.34 -3.41 -16.75
CA ALA A 73 7.35 -2.58 -17.41
C ALA A 73 8.46 -2.11 -16.46
N ASP A 74 8.23 -2.09 -15.15
CA ASP A 74 9.24 -1.67 -14.17
C ASP A 74 10.20 -2.81 -13.79
N TYR A 75 9.96 -4.05 -14.23
CA TYR A 75 10.73 -5.23 -13.82
C TYR A 75 12.24 -5.08 -14.05
N ASP A 76 12.66 -4.75 -15.28
CA ASP A 76 14.08 -4.62 -15.61
C ASP A 76 14.74 -3.43 -14.90
N THR A 77 13.98 -2.36 -14.67
CA THR A 77 14.46 -1.18 -13.93
C THR A 77 14.74 -1.54 -12.47
N ILE A 78 13.82 -2.28 -11.83
CA ILE A 78 14.01 -2.76 -10.46
C ILE A 78 15.20 -3.70 -10.40
N ARG A 79 15.25 -4.72 -11.28
CA ARG A 79 16.33 -5.71 -11.30
C ARG A 79 17.70 -5.03 -11.43
N LYS A 80 17.84 -4.10 -12.38
CA LYS A 80 19.07 -3.32 -12.54
C LYS A 80 19.45 -2.56 -11.27
N ALA A 81 18.51 -1.90 -10.61
CA ALA A 81 18.78 -1.16 -9.38
C ALA A 81 19.28 -2.09 -8.24
N LEU A 82 18.76 -3.31 -8.16
CA LEU A 82 19.22 -4.31 -7.19
C LEU A 82 20.63 -4.82 -7.52
N ASP A 83 20.88 -5.16 -8.79
CA ASP A 83 22.17 -5.66 -9.26
C ASP A 83 23.29 -4.63 -9.06
N ASP A 84 23.04 -3.36 -9.41
CA ASP A 84 24.00 -2.25 -9.29
C ASP A 84 24.44 -1.99 -7.83
N HIS A 85 23.64 -2.43 -6.85
CA HIS A 85 23.87 -2.18 -5.43
C HIS A 85 24.04 -3.44 -4.59
N LEU A 86 24.02 -4.63 -5.20
CA LEU A 86 24.13 -5.91 -4.49
C LEU A 86 25.39 -5.96 -3.60
N ALA A 87 26.54 -5.60 -4.17
CA ALA A 87 27.84 -5.58 -3.50
C ALA A 87 28.06 -4.37 -2.56
N ASN A 88 27.12 -3.43 -2.46
CA ASN A 88 27.25 -2.24 -1.62
C ASN A 88 26.44 -2.39 -0.30
N PRO A 89 27.07 -2.78 0.82
CA PRO A 89 26.37 -3.01 2.08
C PRO A 89 25.88 -1.73 2.78
N ALA A 90 26.27 -0.54 2.28
CA ALA A 90 25.76 0.72 2.79
C ALA A 90 24.30 0.96 2.38
N VAL A 91 23.89 0.44 1.22
CA VAL A 91 22.50 0.52 0.72
C VAL A 91 21.64 -0.51 1.44
N LEU A 92 20.59 -0.04 2.10
CA LEU A 92 19.65 -0.85 2.89
C LEU A 92 18.27 -0.99 2.27
N GLY A 93 17.93 -0.21 1.25
CA GLY A 93 16.63 -0.34 0.63
C GLY A 93 16.38 0.60 -0.53
N PHE A 94 15.24 0.39 -1.16
CA PHE A 94 14.80 1.13 -2.32
C PHE A 94 13.41 1.73 -2.15
N THR A 95 13.30 3.00 -2.53
CA THR A 95 12.03 3.73 -2.56
C THR A 95 11.35 3.63 -3.91
N PHE A 96 10.04 3.42 -3.85
CA PHE A 96 9.14 3.39 -4.99
C PHE A 96 8.32 4.67 -5.00
N ARG A 97 7.98 5.17 -6.19
CA ARG A 97 6.92 6.19 -6.30
C ARG A 97 5.56 5.55 -6.04
N TYR A 98 4.61 6.33 -5.53
CA TYR A 98 3.26 5.85 -5.26
C TYR A 98 2.20 6.54 -6.11
N LEU A 99 1.29 5.73 -6.63
CA LEU A 99 0.02 6.17 -7.19
C LEU A 99 -1.09 5.64 -6.29
N HIS A 100 -1.67 6.52 -5.48
CA HIS A 100 -2.80 6.20 -4.61
C HIS A 100 -4.10 6.41 -5.38
N PHE A 101 -4.70 5.35 -5.90
CA PHE A 101 -5.98 5.45 -6.57
C PHE A 101 -7.09 5.71 -5.56
N TYR A 102 -8.08 6.52 -5.93
CA TYR A 102 -9.13 6.99 -5.03
C TYR A 102 -10.50 6.94 -5.70
N GLY A 103 -11.39 6.08 -5.17
CA GLY A 103 -12.73 5.84 -5.68
C GLY A 103 -12.79 4.98 -6.95
N ASP A 104 -11.93 5.28 -7.93
CA ASP A 104 -11.81 4.53 -9.17
C ASP A 104 -10.37 4.37 -9.65
N TYR A 105 -10.21 3.66 -10.77
CA TYR A 105 -8.92 3.41 -11.40
C TYR A 105 -8.38 4.61 -12.20
N ARG A 106 -9.12 5.71 -12.36
CA ARG A 106 -8.71 6.85 -13.21
C ARG A 106 -8.34 8.09 -12.41
N THR A 107 -8.42 8.00 -11.08
CA THR A 107 -8.30 9.13 -10.17
C THR A 107 -7.29 8.79 -9.08
N THR A 108 -6.32 9.67 -8.87
CA THR A 108 -5.28 9.50 -7.85
C THR A 108 -5.30 10.63 -6.84
N ASN A 109 -5.04 10.29 -5.58
CA ASN A 109 -4.92 11.24 -4.48
C ASN A 109 -3.51 11.84 -4.44
N PRO A 110 -3.33 13.14 -4.76
CA PRO A 110 -2.02 13.78 -4.75
C PRO A 110 -1.50 14.06 -3.34
N TRP A 111 -2.34 14.01 -2.29
CA TRP A 111 -1.93 14.32 -0.92
C TRP A 111 -1.44 13.10 -0.13
N GLY A 112 -1.50 11.89 -0.69
CA GLY A 112 -0.85 10.71 -0.12
C GLY A 112 0.67 10.82 -0.10
N TYR A 113 1.34 9.85 0.51
CA TYR A 113 2.81 9.82 0.45
C TYR A 113 3.27 9.52 -0.97
N HIS A 114 4.26 10.25 -1.48
CA HIS A 114 4.70 10.05 -2.87
C HIS A 114 5.72 8.93 -3.00
N ARG A 115 6.38 8.56 -1.91
CA ARG A 115 7.43 7.55 -1.88
C ARG A 115 7.39 6.75 -0.60
N ALA A 116 7.63 5.45 -0.71
CA ALA A 116 7.88 4.58 0.43
C ALA A 116 8.95 3.54 0.08
N VAL A 117 9.68 3.07 1.10
CA VAL A 117 10.60 1.94 0.94
C VAL A 117 9.77 0.67 0.79
N ARG A 118 10.06 -0.10 -0.26
CA ARG A 118 9.41 -1.40 -0.51
C ARG A 118 10.39 -2.52 -0.79
N ILE A 119 11.64 -2.21 -1.11
CA ILE A 119 12.69 -3.23 -1.09
C ILE A 119 13.63 -2.91 0.05
N ILE A 120 13.97 -3.91 0.84
CA ILE A 120 14.97 -3.82 1.90
C ILE A 120 16.05 -4.87 1.70
N ARG A 121 17.24 -4.59 2.21
CA ARG A 121 18.31 -5.59 2.29
C ARG A 121 17.95 -6.60 3.37
N ASN A 122 18.00 -7.88 3.02
CA ASN A 122 17.62 -8.99 3.89
C ASN A 122 18.85 -9.54 4.65
N ASP A 123 19.49 -8.68 5.45
CA ASP A 123 20.65 -9.05 6.28
C ASP A 123 20.35 -8.95 7.79
N GLY A 124 19.06 -8.90 8.14
CA GLY A 124 18.58 -8.83 9.51
C GLY A 124 18.69 -7.45 10.18
N ARG A 125 19.31 -6.45 9.55
CA ARG A 125 19.47 -5.10 10.13
C ARG A 125 18.19 -4.25 10.09
N VAL A 126 17.30 -4.55 9.15
CA VAL A 126 16.07 -3.78 8.90
C VAL A 126 14.85 -4.59 9.33
N GLU A 127 13.81 -3.92 9.83
CA GLU A 127 12.50 -4.51 10.09
C GLU A 127 11.37 -3.53 9.75
N SER A 128 10.19 -4.08 9.49
CA SER A 128 8.95 -3.32 9.29
C SER A 128 8.49 -2.72 10.61
N CYS A 129 7.92 -1.52 10.54
CA CYS A 129 7.49 -0.76 11.70
C CYS A 129 6.20 0.02 11.46
N GLY A 130 5.60 0.51 12.56
CA GLY A 130 4.34 1.25 12.54
C GLY A 130 3.19 0.43 11.94
N ASP A 131 2.46 1.04 11.01
CA ASP A 131 1.35 0.46 10.25
C ASP A 131 1.80 -0.39 9.05
N ALA A 132 3.06 -0.81 9.03
CA ALA A 132 3.74 -1.54 7.95
C ALA A 132 4.01 -0.76 6.66
N VAL A 133 3.80 0.56 6.64
CA VAL A 133 4.25 1.39 5.50
C VAL A 133 5.76 1.65 5.57
N GLY A 134 6.33 1.66 6.78
CA GLY A 134 7.70 2.03 7.08
C GLY A 134 8.62 0.84 7.37
N PHE A 135 9.92 1.13 7.26
CA PHE A 135 11.00 0.27 7.73
C PHE A 135 12.01 1.12 8.51
N TRP A 136 12.56 0.58 9.58
CA TRP A 136 13.64 1.22 10.36
C TRP A 136 14.88 0.35 10.45
N LEU A 137 15.99 0.96 10.84
CA LEU A 137 17.19 0.24 11.23
C LEU A 137 17.04 -0.23 12.68
N LYS A 138 17.18 -1.53 12.96
CA LYS A 138 17.00 -2.09 14.32
C LYS A 138 17.93 -1.46 15.37
N ALA A 139 19.13 -1.07 14.96
CA ALA A 139 20.17 -0.58 15.86
C ALA A 139 19.78 0.71 16.60
N ASP A 140 18.99 1.58 15.97
CA ASP A 140 18.58 2.87 16.53
C ASP A 140 17.09 3.19 16.34
N GLN A 141 16.33 2.26 15.75
CA GLN A 141 14.91 2.40 15.38
C GLN A 141 14.65 3.64 14.51
N GLY A 142 15.67 4.15 13.81
CA GLY A 142 15.55 5.25 12.87
C GLY A 142 14.91 4.81 11.57
N TYR A 143 13.88 5.53 11.13
CA TYR A 143 13.22 5.26 9.85
C TYR A 143 14.19 5.38 8.68
N LEU A 144 14.17 4.41 7.76
CA LEU A 144 15.02 4.44 6.56
C LEU A 144 14.69 5.62 5.65
N GLN A 145 13.42 6.04 5.63
CA GLN A 145 12.91 7.07 4.72
C GLN A 145 13.25 8.50 5.17
N THR A 146 13.61 8.68 6.44
CA THR A 146 13.88 10.00 7.04
C THR A 146 15.26 10.03 7.68
N THR A 147 15.49 9.24 8.73
CA THR A 147 16.73 9.20 9.50
C THR A 147 17.91 8.65 8.69
N HIS A 148 17.73 7.51 8.03
CA HIS A 148 18.80 6.83 7.25
C HIS A 148 18.61 6.98 5.74
N LYS A 149 18.14 8.15 5.30
CA LYS A 149 17.80 8.42 3.88
C LYS A 149 18.98 8.24 2.92
N ASP A 150 20.21 8.45 3.41
CA ASP A 150 21.47 8.28 2.69
C ASP A 150 21.78 6.80 2.37
N ARG A 151 21.12 5.88 3.08
CA ARG A 151 21.22 4.42 2.88
C ARG A 151 20.13 3.88 1.96
N VAL A 152 19.28 4.74 1.42
CA VAL A 152 18.17 4.36 0.54
C VAL A 152 18.41 4.90 -0.87
N ARG A 153 18.04 4.12 -1.88
CA ARG A 153 18.13 4.53 -3.30
C ARG A 153 16.75 4.53 -3.96
N PRO A 154 16.53 5.28 -5.04
CA PRO A 154 15.30 5.13 -5.83
C PRO A 154 15.35 3.79 -6.59
N SER A 155 14.24 3.02 -6.59
CA SER A 155 14.13 1.83 -7.45
C SER A 155 13.90 2.17 -8.92
N GLY A 156 13.52 3.41 -9.23
CA GLY A 156 13.04 3.84 -10.55
C GLY A 156 11.59 3.45 -10.85
N ALA A 157 11.00 2.56 -10.04
CA ALA A 157 9.68 1.99 -10.25
C ALA A 157 8.55 2.69 -9.49
N THR A 158 7.31 2.34 -9.85
CA THR A 158 6.09 2.92 -9.31
C THR A 158 5.17 1.82 -8.76
N MET A 159 4.76 1.96 -7.50
CA MET A 159 3.74 1.12 -6.87
C MET A 159 2.35 1.70 -7.13
N TYR A 160 1.45 0.85 -7.63
CA TYR A 160 0.05 1.18 -7.87
C TYR A 160 -0.75 0.68 -6.68
N HIS A 161 -1.29 1.60 -5.88
CA HIS A 161 -2.01 1.28 -4.65
C HIS A 161 -3.50 1.54 -4.83
N TYR A 162 -4.30 0.48 -4.74
CA TYR A 162 -5.74 0.45 -5.04
C TYR A 162 -6.64 0.34 -3.80
N GLY A 163 -6.11 0.59 -2.59
CA GLY A 163 -6.83 0.38 -1.33
C GLY A 163 -8.16 1.14 -1.18
N TRP A 164 -8.33 2.23 -1.94
CA TRP A 164 -9.52 3.08 -1.97
C TRP A 164 -10.41 2.88 -3.22
N VAL A 165 -10.10 1.91 -4.09
CA VAL A 165 -10.90 1.62 -5.29
C VAL A 165 -11.94 0.55 -4.98
N LYS A 166 -13.10 0.98 -4.50
CA LYS A 166 -14.24 0.13 -4.15
C LYS A 166 -15.55 0.88 -4.34
N HIS A 167 -16.63 0.15 -4.64
CA HIS A 167 -17.98 0.73 -4.58
C HIS A 167 -18.23 1.32 -3.20
N GLY A 168 -18.89 2.49 -3.12
CA GLY A 168 -19.07 3.23 -1.87
C GLY A 168 -19.73 2.41 -0.76
N GLN A 169 -20.67 1.52 -1.10
CA GLN A 169 -21.29 0.58 -0.16
C GLN A 169 -20.26 -0.39 0.44
N VAL A 170 -19.48 -1.07 -0.41
CA VAL A 170 -18.43 -2.02 0.01
C VAL A 170 -17.33 -1.33 0.81
N LEU A 171 -16.97 -0.10 0.44
CA LEU A 171 -15.98 0.67 1.19
C LEU A 171 -16.51 1.06 2.58
N LEU A 172 -17.79 1.43 2.67
CA LEU A 172 -18.43 1.75 3.94
C LEU A 172 -18.53 0.52 4.84
N GLU A 173 -18.87 -0.65 4.30
CA GLU A 173 -18.86 -1.91 5.04
C GLU A 173 -17.46 -2.26 5.56
N LYS A 174 -16.42 -2.04 4.74
CA LYS A 174 -15.02 -2.17 5.19
C LYS A 174 -14.74 -1.23 6.37
N PHE A 175 -15.20 0.02 6.31
CA PHE A 175 -15.04 0.96 7.42
C PHE A 175 -15.82 0.53 8.66
N ARG A 176 -17.06 0.04 8.53
CA ARG A 176 -17.86 -0.51 9.64
C ARG A 176 -17.10 -1.63 10.34
N TYR A 177 -16.61 -2.59 9.56
CA TYR A 177 -15.83 -3.71 10.08
C TYR A 177 -14.56 -3.24 10.81
N HIS A 178 -13.80 -2.34 10.18
CA HIS A 178 -12.58 -1.80 10.76
C HIS A 178 -12.88 -1.04 12.06
N ILE A 179 -13.79 -0.07 12.03
CA ILE A 179 -14.11 0.77 13.19
C ILE A 179 -14.64 -0.08 14.35
N ALA A 180 -15.51 -1.05 14.09
CA ALA A 180 -15.97 -2.00 15.12
C ALA A 180 -14.80 -2.78 15.74
N ARG A 181 -13.81 -3.20 14.93
CA ARG A 181 -12.64 -3.95 15.40
C ARG A 181 -11.65 -3.11 16.23
N PHE A 182 -11.52 -1.81 15.96
CA PHE A 182 -10.56 -0.93 16.66
C PHE A 182 -11.19 -0.12 17.81
N HIS A 183 -12.47 0.25 17.70
CA HIS A 183 -13.17 1.12 18.65
C HIS A 183 -14.36 0.45 19.35
N GLY A 184 -14.69 -0.79 19.03
CA GLY A 184 -15.86 -1.47 19.58
C GLY A 184 -17.16 -0.78 19.15
N GLU A 185 -18.11 -0.66 20.08
CA GLU A 185 -19.43 -0.04 19.83
C GLU A 185 -19.44 1.50 19.91
N SER A 186 -18.31 2.13 20.22
CA SER A 186 -18.22 3.58 20.43
C SER A 186 -17.31 4.25 19.40
N PRO A 187 -17.77 4.44 18.15
CA PRO A 187 -17.01 5.16 17.14
C PRO A 187 -16.85 6.65 17.50
N PRO A 188 -15.73 7.31 17.13
CA PRO A 188 -15.60 8.75 17.19
C PRO A 188 -16.76 9.46 16.44
N PRO A 189 -17.22 10.66 16.88
CA PRO A 189 -18.40 11.32 16.30
C PRO A 189 -18.35 11.52 14.78
N GLU A 190 -17.19 11.92 14.25
CA GLU A 190 -17.00 12.10 12.79
C GLU A 190 -17.14 10.77 12.03
N GLN A 191 -16.63 9.67 12.62
CA GLN A 191 -16.77 8.34 12.04
C GLN A 191 -18.21 7.84 12.14
N ALA A 192 -18.91 8.12 13.26
CA ALA A 192 -20.31 7.77 13.43
C ALA A 192 -21.21 8.41 12.34
N GLN A 193 -20.97 9.68 12.02
CA GLN A 193 -21.71 10.38 10.95
C GLN A 193 -21.47 9.76 9.58
N MET A 194 -20.22 9.39 9.26
CA MET A 194 -19.90 8.67 8.03
C MET A 194 -20.58 7.29 7.99
N LEU A 195 -20.53 6.55 9.10
CA LEU A 195 -21.08 5.19 9.21
C LEU A 195 -22.61 5.13 9.08
N ALA A 196 -23.31 6.24 9.36
CA ALA A 196 -24.75 6.37 9.23
C ALA A 196 -25.24 6.56 7.77
N ARG A 197 -24.34 6.80 6.81
CA ARG A 197 -24.70 6.92 5.39
C ARG A 197 -25.04 5.55 4.76
N GLU A 198 -25.69 5.55 3.61
CA GLU A 198 -25.94 4.33 2.83
C GLU A 198 -24.71 3.88 2.02
N ALA A 199 -23.84 4.82 1.65
CA ALA A 199 -22.60 4.58 0.93
C ALA A 199 -21.52 5.57 1.36
N TYR A 200 -20.25 5.16 1.26
CA TYR A 200 -19.12 6.08 1.43
C TYR A 200 -19.10 7.10 0.30
N GLU A 201 -19.06 8.39 0.66
CA GLU A 201 -18.94 9.48 -0.28
C GLU A 201 -17.50 9.95 -0.39
N PHE A 202 -16.99 9.98 -1.61
CA PHE A 202 -15.65 10.47 -1.90
C PHE A 202 -15.67 12.01 -1.96
N GLU A 203 -15.77 12.68 -0.81
CA GLU A 203 -16.04 14.13 -0.72
C GLU A 203 -15.01 15.01 -1.44
N ASP A 204 -13.74 14.57 -1.48
CA ASP A 204 -12.65 15.26 -2.15
C ASP A 204 -12.42 14.79 -3.60
N TYR A 205 -13.27 13.91 -4.13
CA TYR A 205 -13.07 13.30 -5.45
C TYR A 205 -12.87 14.33 -6.58
N ASP A 206 -13.63 15.43 -6.56
CA ASP A 206 -13.56 16.47 -7.60
C ASP A 206 -12.23 17.25 -7.64
N ILE A 207 -11.45 17.20 -6.58
CA ILE A 207 -10.16 17.90 -6.46
C ILE A 207 -8.96 16.95 -6.65
N MET A 208 -9.22 15.66 -6.86
CA MET A 208 -8.20 14.64 -7.12
C MET A 208 -7.61 14.75 -8.53
N LYS A 209 -6.44 14.12 -8.72
CA LYS A 209 -5.69 14.14 -9.97
C LYS A 209 -6.21 13.07 -10.93
N THR A 210 -6.44 13.42 -12.19
CA THR A 210 -6.72 12.44 -13.23
C THR A 210 -5.45 11.64 -13.56
N PHE A 211 -5.55 10.31 -13.60
CA PHE A 211 -4.51 9.41 -14.06
C PHE A 211 -4.71 9.11 -15.55
N SER A 212 -3.64 9.24 -16.33
CA SER A 212 -3.63 9.03 -17.78
C SER A 212 -2.59 8.00 -18.25
N GLY A 213 -1.93 7.31 -17.30
CA GLY A 213 -0.97 6.26 -17.61
C GLY A 213 -1.63 4.91 -17.87
N ALA A 214 -0.80 3.90 -18.14
CA ALA A 214 -1.25 2.51 -18.20
C ALA A 214 -1.32 1.90 -16.79
N HIS A 215 -2.30 1.04 -16.57
CA HIS A 215 -2.32 0.15 -15.42
C HIS A 215 -1.54 -1.13 -15.73
N PRO A 216 -1.00 -1.81 -14.70
CA PRO A 216 -0.45 -3.16 -14.86
C PRO A 216 -1.44 -4.08 -15.57
N ALA A 217 -0.97 -4.93 -16.49
CA ALA A 217 -1.85 -5.77 -17.32
C ALA A 217 -2.81 -6.63 -16.51
N VAL A 218 -2.38 -7.14 -15.34
CA VAL A 218 -3.23 -7.94 -14.43
C VAL A 218 -4.48 -7.20 -13.95
N MET A 219 -4.45 -5.86 -13.94
CA MET A 219 -5.57 -5.01 -13.54
C MET A 219 -6.52 -4.68 -14.70
N ALA A 220 -6.19 -5.02 -15.93
CA ALA A 220 -6.93 -4.60 -17.13
C ALA A 220 -8.43 -4.94 -17.08
N ASN A 221 -8.78 -6.15 -16.61
CA ASN A 221 -10.17 -6.58 -16.50
C ASN A 221 -10.93 -5.74 -15.46
N ARG A 222 -10.34 -5.52 -14.28
CA ARG A 222 -10.94 -4.68 -13.23
C ARG A 222 -11.14 -3.26 -13.72
N VAL A 223 -10.13 -2.65 -14.33
CA VAL A 223 -10.18 -1.29 -14.87
C VAL A 223 -11.28 -1.15 -15.94
N ARG A 224 -11.43 -2.15 -16.81
CA ARG A 224 -12.43 -2.16 -17.88
C ARG A 224 -13.86 -2.27 -17.35
N GLN A 225 -14.08 -3.11 -16.35
CA GLN A 225 -15.41 -3.40 -15.80
C GLN A 225 -15.88 -2.32 -14.80
N TYR A 226 -14.95 -1.59 -14.19
CA TYR A 226 -15.29 -0.64 -13.14
C TYR A 226 -15.92 0.64 -13.72
N PRO A 227 -17.04 1.11 -13.14
CA PRO A 227 -17.70 2.32 -13.62
C PRO A 227 -16.78 3.53 -13.46
N VAL A 228 -16.90 4.47 -14.39
CA VAL A 228 -16.26 5.78 -14.25
C VAL A 228 -17.08 6.56 -13.22
N LEU A 229 -16.48 6.95 -12.10
CA LEU A 229 -17.18 7.80 -11.11
C LEU A 229 -17.20 9.28 -11.55
N LYS A 230 -16.26 9.68 -12.43
CA LYS A 230 -16.13 11.03 -12.98
C LYS A 230 -16.77 11.21 -14.36
N HIS A 231 -17.73 12.11 -14.44
CA HIS A 231 -18.03 12.87 -15.67
C HIS A 231 -17.97 14.36 -15.30
N GLY A 232 -16.79 15.01 -15.41
CA GLY A 232 -16.63 16.35 -14.82
C GLY A 232 -15.43 17.17 -15.29
N ARG A 233 -15.51 18.49 -15.04
CA ARG A 233 -14.51 19.51 -15.41
C ARG A 233 -13.16 19.26 -14.72
N HIS A 234 -12.09 19.77 -15.33
CA HIS A 234 -10.72 19.62 -14.81
C HIS A 234 -10.59 20.24 -13.41
N ARG A 235 -9.85 19.62 -12.48
CA ARG A 235 -9.72 20.08 -11.07
C ARG A 235 -9.24 21.52 -10.91
N TRP A 236 -8.45 22.02 -11.88
CA TRP A 236 -7.97 23.41 -11.95
C TRP A 236 -9.10 24.43 -12.11
N LEU A 237 -10.28 23.99 -12.54
CA LEU A 237 -11.48 24.83 -12.67
C LEU A 237 -12.38 24.75 -11.43
N ASN A 238 -11.96 24.04 -10.37
CA ASN A 238 -12.72 23.85 -9.15
C ASN A 238 -12.12 24.72 -8.02
N PRO A 239 -12.83 25.74 -7.49
CA PRO A 239 -12.34 26.56 -6.38
C PRO A 239 -11.97 25.75 -5.12
N ARG A 240 -12.62 24.60 -4.89
CA ARG A 240 -12.29 23.70 -3.77
C ARG A 240 -10.86 23.17 -3.87
N PHE A 241 -10.31 23.02 -5.07
CA PHE A 241 -8.92 22.59 -5.26
C PHE A 241 -7.94 23.59 -4.67
N TYR A 242 -8.11 24.88 -4.96
CA TYR A 242 -7.24 25.92 -4.41
C TYR A 242 -7.37 26.04 -2.89
N ARG A 243 -8.59 25.89 -2.34
CA ARG A 243 -8.79 25.81 -0.88
C ARG A 243 -8.01 24.64 -0.27
N ALA A 244 -8.08 23.46 -0.89
CA ALA A 244 -7.33 22.29 -0.43
C ALA A 244 -5.81 22.50 -0.54
N VAL A 245 -5.32 23.15 -1.59
CA VAL A 245 -3.90 23.52 -1.74
C VAL A 245 -3.46 24.46 -0.62
N LEU A 246 -4.26 25.46 -0.25
CA LEU A 246 -3.94 26.36 0.85
C LEU A 246 -3.90 25.64 2.21
N GLN A 247 -4.76 24.65 2.42
CA GLN A 247 -4.84 23.91 3.68
C GLN A 247 -3.80 22.79 3.82
N ARG A 248 -3.52 22.07 2.72
CA ARG A 248 -2.74 20.82 2.70
C ARG A 248 -1.41 20.94 1.96
N GLY A 249 -1.16 22.08 1.33
CA GLY A 249 -0.04 22.30 0.41
C GLY A 249 -0.30 21.78 -1.00
N PHE A 250 0.47 22.28 -1.97
CA PHE A 250 0.46 21.80 -3.35
C PHE A 250 1.31 20.54 -3.49
N ARG A 251 0.71 19.44 -3.97
CA ARG A 251 1.37 18.14 -4.16
C ARG A 251 1.24 17.57 -5.58
N GLY A 252 1.05 18.45 -6.56
CA GLY A 252 1.09 18.13 -7.99
C GLY A 252 -0.20 17.60 -8.60
#